data_AF-A0A3B9UUC5-F1
#
_entry.id   AF-A0A3B9UUC5-F1
#
_cell.length_a   1.000
_cell.length_b   1.000
_cell.length_c   1.000
_cell.angle_alpha   90.00
_cell.angle_beta   90.00
_cell.angle_gamma   90.00
#
_symmetry.space_group_name_H-M   'P 1'
#
loop_
_entity.id
_entity.type
_entity.pdbx_description
1 polymer ?
#
loop_
_entity_poly.entity_id
_entity_poly.type
_entity_poly.pdbx_seq_one_letter_code
_entity_poly.pdbx_strand_id
1 'polypeptide(L)' 'IGIKNVSKIAMSNECKDIWDDVYSDLINCVKVRAIIGKENSFFEKKFAVYLSGGWPCGWEGNFPNGKMKVFYLK' A
#
# COMPACT_ATOMS: atom_id res chain seq x y z
N ILE A 1 13.00 30.57 1.65
CA ILE A 1 11.67 30.52 1.01
C ILE A 1 10.94 29.33 1.62
N GLY A 2 10.18 29.57 2.69
CA GLY A 2 9.47 28.51 3.41
C GLY A 2 8.18 28.17 2.68
N ILE A 3 7.98 26.91 2.32
CA ILE A 3 6.70 26.41 1.83
C ILE A 3 5.74 26.38 3.02
N LYS A 4 5.12 27.52 3.31
CA LYS A 4 3.94 27.61 4.18
C LYS A 4 2.74 27.16 3.34
N ASN A 5 1.97 26.22 3.86
CA ASN A 5 0.67 25.71 3.36
C ASN A 5 0.71 24.51 2.40
N VAL A 6 1.22 23.37 2.87
CA VAL A 6 0.70 22.07 2.43
C VAL A 6 -0.55 21.68 3.26
N SER A 7 -0.78 22.32 4.41
CA SER A 7 -1.74 21.90 5.43
C SER A 7 -3.21 22.31 5.22
N LYS A 8 -3.57 22.87 4.06
CA LYS A 8 -4.96 23.34 3.84
C LYS A 8 -5.49 23.13 2.42
N ILE A 9 -4.98 22.14 1.70
CA ILE A 9 -5.78 21.53 0.64
C ILE A 9 -6.66 20.52 1.39
N ALA A 10 -7.95 20.83 1.53
CA ALA A 10 -8.89 19.83 2.00
C ALA A 10 -8.81 18.65 1.02
N MET A 11 -8.23 17.54 1.49
CA MET A 11 -8.24 16.31 0.72
C MET A 11 -9.70 15.96 0.44
N SER A 12 -10.02 15.68 -0.81
CA SER A 12 -11.33 15.11 -1.14
C SER A 12 -11.53 13.81 -0.35
N ASN A 13 -12.78 13.38 -0.19
CA ASN A 13 -13.03 12.13 0.54
C ASN A 13 -12.34 10.96 -0.17
N GLU A 14 -12.31 10.96 -1.50
CA GLU A 14 -11.59 9.97 -2.30
C GLU A 14 -10.08 9.97 -2.01
N CYS A 15 -9.46 11.16 -1.87
CA CYS A 15 -8.06 11.25 -1.48
C CYS A 15 -7.79 10.70 -0.06
N LYS A 16 -8.75 10.85 0.87
CA LYS A 16 -8.63 10.30 2.22
C LYS A 16 -8.76 8.79 2.23
N ASP A 17 -9.72 8.24 1.49
CA ASP A 17 -9.92 6.80 1.38
C ASP A 17 -8.65 6.14 0.81
N ILE A 18 -8.09 6.73 -0.25
CA ILE A 18 -6.81 6.28 -0.83
C ILE A 18 -5.69 6.35 0.21
N TRP A 19 -5.59 7.47 0.96
CA TRP A 19 -4.56 7.62 1.99
C TRP A 19 -4.68 6.56 3.09
N ASP A 20 -5.89 6.33 3.60
CA ASP A 20 -6.16 5.39 4.67
C ASP A 20 -5.85 3.94 4.23
N ASP A 21 -6.19 3.59 2.99
CA ASP A 21 -5.87 2.29 2.39
C ASP A 21 -4.34 2.07 2.30
N VAL A 22 -3.59 3.04 1.74
CA VAL A 22 -2.12 2.93 1.64
C VAL A 22 -1.49 2.86 3.03
N TYR A 23 -1.92 3.74 3.93
CA TYR A 23 -1.38 3.81 5.29
C TYR A 23 -1.60 2.50 6.03
N SER A 24 -2.83 1.98 6.02
CA SER A 24 -3.19 0.72 6.66
C SER A 24 -2.36 -0.45 6.11
N ASP A 25 -2.22 -0.54 4.79
CA ASP A 25 -1.42 -1.57 4.15
C ASP A 25 0.06 -1.53 4.55
N LEU A 26 0.68 -0.35 4.53
CA LEU A 26 2.08 -0.19 4.90
C LEU A 26 2.31 -0.48 6.39
N ILE A 27 1.41 -0.05 7.27
CA ILE A 27 1.46 -0.38 8.70
C ILE A 27 1.36 -1.89 8.91
N ASN A 28 0.48 -2.58 8.18
CA ASN A 28 0.37 -4.03 8.29
C ASN A 28 1.63 -4.75 7.79
N CYS A 29 2.27 -4.25 6.71
CA CYS A 29 3.57 -4.76 6.26
C CYS A 29 4.64 -4.63 7.35
N VAL A 30 4.71 -3.48 8.03
CA VAL A 30 5.66 -3.25 9.13
C VAL A 30 5.37 -4.15 10.32
N LYS A 31 4.10 -4.28 10.74
CA LYS A 31 3.70 -5.14 11.86
C LYS A 31 4.09 -6.60 11.61
N VAL A 32 3.81 -7.12 10.42
CA VAL A 32 4.13 -8.51 10.07
C VAL A 32 5.64 -8.73 10.08
N ARG A 33 6.42 -7.78 9.55
CA ARG A 33 7.89 -7.81 9.64
C ARG A 33 8.41 -7.80 11.07
N ALA A 34 7.79 -7.02 11.95
CA ALA A 34 8.20 -6.94 13.35
C ALA A 34 7.93 -8.25 14.12
N ILE A 35 6.87 -8.98 13.78
CA ILE A 35 6.46 -10.20 14.50
C ILE A 35 7.17 -11.44 13.95
N ILE A 36 7.22 -11.60 12.62
CA ILE A 36 7.71 -12.84 11.97
C ILE A 36 8.79 -12.59 10.91
N GLY A 37 9.36 -11.38 10.82
CA GLY A 37 10.32 -11.05 9.78
C GLY A 37 9.69 -11.01 8.38
N LYS A 38 10.51 -11.26 7.35
CA LYS A 38 10.09 -11.19 5.93
C LYS A 38 9.51 -12.50 5.39
N GLU A 39 9.07 -13.38 6.26
CA GLU A 39 8.58 -14.73 5.90
C GLU A 39 7.18 -14.71 5.26
N ASN A 40 6.43 -13.62 5.43
CA ASN A 40 5.09 -13.52 4.86
C ASN A 40 5.13 -13.05 3.39
N SER A 41 5.04 -14.00 2.47
CA SER A 41 5.08 -13.72 1.02
C SER A 41 3.99 -12.75 0.54
N PHE A 42 2.83 -12.68 1.20
CA PHE A 42 1.75 -11.78 0.81
C PHE A 42 2.09 -10.33 1.12
N PHE A 43 2.50 -10.04 2.37
CA PHE A 43 2.85 -8.68 2.78
C PHE A 43 4.15 -8.19 2.12
N GLU A 44 5.12 -9.08 1.86
CA GLU A 44 6.32 -8.70 1.12
C GLU A 44 6.01 -8.35 -0.34
N LYS A 45 5.14 -9.12 -1.02
CA LYS A 45 4.67 -8.77 -2.38
C LYS A 45 3.93 -7.44 -2.38
N LYS A 46 3.02 -7.22 -1.41
CA LYS A 46 2.27 -5.97 -1.26
C LYS A 46 3.18 -4.76 -1.06
N PHE A 47 4.17 -4.90 -0.18
CA PHE A 47 5.15 -3.85 0.08
C PHE A 47 5.99 -3.53 -1.17
N ALA A 48 6.45 -4.56 -1.90
CA ALA A 48 7.19 -4.37 -3.15
C ALA A 48 6.38 -3.63 -4.22
N VAL A 49 5.07 -3.88 -4.29
CA VAL A 49 4.16 -3.16 -5.20
C VAL A 49 4.14 -1.67 -4.88
N TYR A 50 3.95 -1.28 -3.62
CA TYR A 50 3.99 0.13 -3.22
C TYR A 50 5.35 0.78 -3.51
N LEU A 51 6.47 0.09 -3.25
CA LEU A 51 7.80 0.59 -3.59
C LEU A 51 8.01 0.82 -5.10
N SER A 52 7.31 0.05 -5.95
CA SER A 52 7.33 0.23 -7.40
C SER A 52 6.38 1.31 -7.92
N GLY A 53 5.67 2.02 -7.03
CA GLY A 53 4.63 2.99 -7.41
C GLY A 53 3.32 2.35 -7.89
N GLY A 54 3.13 1.06 -7.66
CA GLY A 54 1.90 0.34 -8.01
C GLY A 54 0.87 0.33 -6.87
N TRP A 55 -0.37 0.05 -7.23
CA TRP A 55 -1.50 -0.12 -6.31
C TRP A 55 -1.95 -1.59 -6.25
N PRO A 56 -1.86 -2.27 -5.09
CA PRO A 56 -2.28 -3.66 -4.95
C PRO A 56 -3.81 -3.77 -4.85
N CYS A 57 -4.50 -3.91 -5.97
CA CYS A 57 -5.97 -3.88 -6.06
C CYS A 57 -6.68 -5.23 -5.87
N GLY A 58 -5.95 -6.36 -5.75
CA GLY A 58 -6.61 -7.64 -5.55
C GLY A 58 -5.71 -8.86 -5.71
N TRP A 59 -6.36 -10.01 -5.90
CA TRP A 59 -5.72 -11.32 -6.00
C TRP A 59 -6.40 -12.17 -7.09
N GLU A 60 -5.60 -12.84 -7.90
CA GLU A 60 -6.06 -13.73 -8.97
C GLU A 60 -5.62 -15.17 -8.68
N GLY A 61 -6.60 -16.09 -8.66
CA GLY A 61 -6.40 -17.50 -8.28
C GLY A 61 -6.55 -17.75 -6.78
N ASN A 62 -6.20 -18.96 -6.35
CA ASN A 62 -6.39 -19.40 -4.96
C ASN A 62 -5.19 -19.05 -4.09
N PHE A 63 -5.41 -18.41 -2.94
CA PHE A 63 -4.35 -18.20 -1.94
C PHE A 63 -3.83 -19.55 -1.39
N PRO A 64 -2.51 -19.71 -1.14
CA PRO A 64 -1.41 -18.77 -1.36
C PRO A 64 -0.79 -18.79 -2.77
N ASN A 65 -1.26 -19.67 -3.65
CA ASN A 65 -0.66 -19.95 -4.96
C ASN A 65 -1.07 -18.97 -6.08
N GLY A 66 -1.97 -18.04 -5.81
CA GLY A 66 -2.39 -17.01 -6.75
C GLY A 66 -1.38 -15.86 -6.93
N LYS A 67 -1.81 -14.84 -7.68
CA LYS A 67 -1.00 -13.68 -8.04
C LYS A 67 -1.67 -12.40 -7.54
N MET A 68 -0.87 -11.48 -7.03
CA MET A 68 -1.34 -10.14 -6.68
C MET A 68 -1.68 -9.37 -7.95
N LYS A 69 -2.86 -8.76 -7.99
CA LYS A 69 -3.25 -7.83 -9.05
C LYS A 69 -2.77 -6.44 -8.68
N VAL A 70 -2.14 -5.79 -9.66
CA VAL A 70 -1.48 -4.50 -9.48
C VAL A 70 -1.95 -3.56 -10.56
N PHE A 71 -2.36 -2.36 -10.15
CA PHE A 71 -2.63 -1.24 -11.05
C PHE A 71 -1.42 -0.30 -11.04
N TYR A 72 -1.01 0.15 -12.23
CA TYR A 72 0.00 1.19 -12.42
C TYR A 72 -0.63 2.35 -13.17
N LEU A 73 -0.46 3.57 -12.66
CA LEU A 73 -0.75 4.79 -13.42
C LEU A 73 0.18 4.81 -14.64
N LYS A 74 -0.40 4.92 -15.83
CA LYS A 74 0.33 5.10 -17.09
C LYS A 74 0.72 6.56 -17.27
#